data_AF-A0AAW9FL18-F1
#
_entry.id   AF-A0AAW9FL18-F1
#
_cell.length_a   1.000
_cell.length_b   1.000
_cell.length_c   1.000
_cell.angle_alpha   90.00
_cell.angle_beta   90.00
_cell.angle_gamma   90.00
#
_symmetry.space_group_name_H-M   'P 1'
#
loop_
_entity.id
_entity.type
_entity.pdbx_description
1 polymer ?
#
loop_
_entity_poly.entity_id
_entity_poly.type
_entity_poly.pdbx_seq_one_letter_code
_entity_poly.pdbx_strand_id
1 'polypeptide(L)'
;REARTIDYTRKQGLVHEEFLLPADAPKWVRAMIGDRSVAGASEAFWNKVEAFEKRSDAQLARDLTIALPLELTHEQNIALVRDFVEKHILAKGMVADWVYHDNPGNPHIHLMTTLRPLTEEGFGS
;
A
#
# COMPACT_ATOMS: atom_id res chain seq x y z
N ARG A 1 -21.29 0.17 -1.85
CA ARG A 1 -20.32 -0.25 -2.90
C ARG A 1 -20.52 0.66 -4.09
N GLU A 2 -19.49 1.41 -4.45
CA GLU A 2 -19.52 2.27 -5.63
C GLU A 2 -19.01 1.45 -6.83
N ALA A 3 -19.87 1.13 -7.79
CA ALA A 3 -19.47 0.40 -9.00
C ALA A 3 -18.74 1.36 -9.96
N ARG A 4 -17.59 1.87 -9.53
CA ARG A 4 -16.78 2.84 -10.26
C ARG A 4 -15.42 2.21 -10.56
N THR A 5 -15.00 2.28 -11.82
CA THR A 5 -13.64 1.97 -12.24
C THR A 5 -12.86 3.29 -12.28
N ILE A 6 -11.78 3.38 -11.51
CA ILE A 6 -10.89 4.55 -11.55
C ILE A 6 -9.57 4.12 -12.17
N ASP A 7 -9.28 4.66 -13.35
CA ASP A 7 -8.05 4.39 -14.09
C ASP A 7 -7.01 5.48 -13.80
N TYR A 8 -5.93 5.08 -13.12
CA TYR A 8 -4.80 5.95 -12.77
C TYR A 8 -3.58 5.80 -13.69
N THR A 9 -3.66 4.97 -14.75
CA THR A 9 -2.52 4.65 -15.64
C THR A 9 -1.90 5.87 -16.33
N ARG A 10 -2.60 7.01 -16.35
CA ARG A 10 -2.15 8.27 -16.97
C ARG A 10 -1.54 9.28 -15.99
N LYS A 11 -1.41 8.95 -14.71
CA LYS A 11 -0.77 9.87 -13.74
C LYS A 11 0.72 10.01 -14.07
N GLN A 12 1.12 11.25 -14.40
CA GLN A 12 2.52 11.58 -14.67
C GLN A 12 3.33 11.65 -13.36
N GLY A 13 4.63 11.37 -13.44
CA GLY A 13 5.56 11.50 -12.32
C GLY A 13 5.62 10.29 -11.37
N LEU A 14 4.94 9.18 -11.68
CA LEU A 14 5.12 7.93 -10.95
C LEU A 14 6.51 7.34 -11.26
N VAL A 15 7.35 7.25 -10.24
CA VAL A 15 8.72 6.71 -10.33
C VAL A 15 8.78 5.25 -9.90
N HIS A 16 7.99 4.87 -8.89
CA HIS A 16 8.03 3.53 -8.30
C HIS A 16 6.71 3.19 -7.61
N GLU A 17 6.37 1.90 -7.55
CA GLU A 17 5.20 1.37 -6.84
C GLU A 17 5.51 0.02 -6.21
N GLU A 18 4.98 -0.23 -5.01
CA GLU A 18 5.02 -1.56 -4.38
C GLU A 18 3.77 -1.86 -3.57
N PHE A 19 3.39 -3.13 -3.60
CA PHE A 19 2.40 -3.69 -2.70
C PHE A 19 3.07 -4.81 -1.89
N LEU A 20 3.19 -4.62 -0.59
CA LEU A 20 3.96 -5.49 0.30
C LEU A 20 3.10 -6.07 1.40
N LEU A 21 3.24 -7.39 1.57
CA LEU A 21 2.64 -8.15 2.66
C LEU A 21 3.67 -8.40 3.76
N PRO A 22 3.25 -8.52 5.03
CA PRO A 22 4.13 -8.94 6.11
C PRO A 22 4.63 -10.38 5.86
N ALA A 23 5.82 -10.70 6.40
CA ALA A 23 6.50 -11.97 6.16
C ALA A 23 5.70 -13.20 6.60
N ASP A 24 4.76 -13.05 7.52
CA ASP A 24 3.86 -14.07 8.08
C ASP A 24 2.41 -13.94 7.56
N ALA A 25 2.18 -13.15 6.50
CA ALA A 25 0.85 -12.94 5.94
C ALA A 25 0.08 -14.26 5.68
N PRO A 26 -1.23 -14.31 6.00
CA PRO A 26 -2.07 -15.48 5.81
C PRO A 26 -2.06 -16.02 4.37
N LYS A 27 -2.32 -17.32 4.21
CA LYS A 27 -2.32 -17.95 2.88
C LYS A 27 -3.35 -17.34 1.93
N TRP A 28 -4.51 -16.94 2.45
CA TRP A 28 -5.58 -16.37 1.64
C TRP A 28 -5.15 -15.09 0.91
N VAL A 29 -4.41 -14.20 1.59
CA VAL A 29 -4.00 -12.92 1.00
C VAL A 29 -2.87 -13.13 0.01
N ARG A 30 -1.93 -14.05 0.30
CA ARG A 30 -0.84 -14.40 -0.63
C ARG A 30 -1.39 -14.98 -1.92
N ALA A 31 -2.34 -15.92 -1.81
CA ALA A 31 -2.98 -16.52 -2.97
C ALA A 31 -3.80 -15.48 -3.77
N MET A 32 -4.41 -14.51 -3.10
CA MET A 32 -5.19 -13.45 -3.76
C MET A 32 -4.32 -12.55 -4.64
N ILE A 33 -3.08 -12.27 -4.24
CA ILE A 33 -2.20 -11.31 -4.94
C ILE A 33 -1.07 -11.95 -5.77
N GLY A 34 -0.75 -13.23 -5.57
CA GLY A 34 0.51 -13.85 -6.00
C GLY A 34 0.87 -13.73 -7.49
N ASP A 35 -0.12 -13.67 -8.38
CA ASP A 35 0.08 -13.59 -9.85
C ASP A 35 -0.32 -12.23 -10.43
N ARG A 36 -0.59 -11.22 -9.59
CA ARG A 36 -1.08 -9.91 -10.02
C ARG A 36 0.06 -8.91 -10.18
N SER A 37 -0.15 -7.91 -11.04
CA SER A 37 0.67 -6.69 -11.00
C SER A 37 0.46 -5.96 -9.66
N VAL A 38 1.35 -5.00 -9.33
CA VAL A 38 1.21 -4.17 -8.12
C VAL A 38 -0.16 -3.50 -8.06
N ALA A 39 -0.58 -2.83 -9.14
CA ALA A 39 -1.91 -2.23 -9.25
C ALA A 39 -3.04 -3.26 -9.10
N GLY A 40 -2.90 -4.45 -9.68
CA GLY A 40 -3.91 -5.52 -9.57
C GLY A 40 -4.00 -6.11 -8.15
N ALA A 41 -2.88 -6.20 -7.44
CA ALA A 41 -2.82 -6.61 -6.04
C ALA A 41 -3.48 -5.57 -5.14
N SER A 42 -3.14 -4.29 -5.33
CA SER A 42 -3.75 -3.14 -4.64
C SER A 42 -5.28 -3.14 -4.82
N GLU A 43 -5.76 -3.20 -6.07
CA GLU A 43 -7.19 -3.24 -6.37
C GLU A 43 -7.90 -4.41 -5.68
N ALA A 44 -7.35 -5.63 -5.82
CA ALA A 44 -7.96 -6.83 -5.23
C ALA A 44 -8.01 -6.74 -3.69
N PHE A 45 -6.95 -6.24 -3.09
CA PHE A 45 -6.84 -6.12 -1.64
C PHE A 45 -7.78 -5.07 -1.05
N TRP A 46 -7.78 -3.84 -1.58
CA TRP A 46 -8.61 -2.77 -1.04
C TRP A 46 -10.10 -3.01 -1.27
N ASN A 47 -10.48 -3.61 -2.40
CA ASN A 47 -11.85 -4.09 -2.61
C ASN A 47 -12.27 -5.14 -1.57
N LYS A 48 -11.34 -6.01 -1.15
CA LYS A 48 -11.59 -7.01 -0.10
C LYS A 48 -11.78 -6.34 1.27
N VAL A 49 -11.00 -5.31 1.60
CA VAL A 49 -11.15 -4.49 2.82
C VAL A 49 -12.52 -3.81 2.83
N GLU A 50 -12.88 -3.11 1.75
CA GLU A 50 -14.18 -2.46 1.58
C GLU A 50 -15.35 -3.44 1.72
N ALA A 51 -15.21 -4.66 1.19
CA ALA A 51 -16.24 -5.67 1.28
C ALA A 51 -16.36 -6.28 2.69
N PHE A 52 -15.28 -6.28 3.47
CA PHE A 52 -15.24 -6.82 4.83
C PHE A 52 -15.82 -5.84 5.86
N GLU A 53 -15.50 -4.56 5.74
CA GLU A 53 -15.97 -3.53 6.64
C GLU A 53 -17.45 -3.20 6.38
N LYS A 54 -18.31 -3.49 7.35
CA LYS A 54 -19.78 -3.38 7.21
C LYS A 54 -20.34 -2.05 7.71
N ARG A 55 -19.58 -1.34 8.53
CA ARG A 55 -20.00 -0.07 9.10
C ARG A 55 -19.81 1.04 8.09
N SER A 56 -20.79 1.92 7.98
CA SER A 56 -20.73 3.09 7.10
C SER A 56 -19.64 4.10 7.51
N ASP A 57 -19.20 4.06 8.76
CA ASP A 57 -18.16 4.92 9.33
C ASP A 57 -16.83 4.17 9.58
N ALA A 58 -16.65 3.00 8.97
CA ALA A 58 -15.41 2.26 9.08
C ALA A 58 -14.25 3.03 8.45
N GLN A 59 -13.11 3.06 9.14
CA GLN A 59 -11.86 3.49 8.55
C GLN A 59 -11.25 2.29 7.82
N LEU A 60 -11.01 2.42 6.51
CA LEU A 60 -10.55 1.31 5.67
C LEU A 60 -9.02 1.18 5.65
N ALA A 61 -8.34 2.33 5.68
CA ALA A 61 -6.90 2.43 5.58
C ALA A 61 -6.40 3.63 6.36
N ARG A 62 -5.10 3.65 6.62
CA ARG A 62 -4.36 4.87 6.94
C ARG A 62 -3.61 5.29 5.69
N ASP A 63 -3.73 6.57 5.32
CA ASP A 63 -2.96 7.18 4.24
C ASP A 63 -1.94 8.15 4.84
N LEU A 64 -0.71 8.08 4.35
CA LEU A 64 0.43 8.88 4.75
C LEU A 64 1.08 9.45 3.50
N THR A 65 1.24 10.77 3.45
CA THR A 65 2.10 11.42 2.45
C THR A 65 3.41 11.81 3.12
N ILE A 66 4.54 11.32 2.61
CA ILE A 66 5.86 11.52 3.22
C ILE A 66 6.79 12.14 2.19
N ALA A 67 7.29 13.34 2.48
CA ALA A 67 8.31 14.00 1.66
C ALA A 67 9.65 13.26 1.78
N LEU A 68 10.37 13.18 0.67
CA LEU A 68 11.66 12.52 0.56
C LEU A 68 12.81 13.54 0.44
N PRO A 69 14.03 13.21 0.88
CA PRO A 69 15.20 14.06 0.67
C PRO A 69 15.48 14.33 -0.81
N LEU A 70 15.83 15.58 -1.13
CA LEU A 70 16.19 16.01 -2.48
C LEU A 70 17.61 15.58 -2.87
N GLU A 71 18.45 15.32 -1.88
CA GLU A 71 19.87 14.99 -2.03
C GLU A 71 20.09 13.52 -2.43
N LEU A 72 19.07 12.67 -2.25
CA LEU A 72 19.14 11.25 -2.56
C LEU A 72 18.72 10.97 -4.00
N THR A 73 19.37 10.00 -4.63
CA THR A 73 18.91 9.46 -5.91
C THR A 73 17.57 8.73 -5.74
N HIS A 74 16.86 8.49 -6.85
CA HIS A 74 15.62 7.72 -6.82
C HIS A 74 15.81 6.33 -6.17
N GLU A 75 16.89 5.63 -6.51
CA GLU A 75 17.22 4.32 -5.93
C GLU A 75 17.46 4.38 -4.42
N GLN A 76 18.18 5.41 -3.96
CA GLN A 76 18.43 5.62 -2.53
C GLN A 76 17.13 5.94 -1.77
N ASN A 77 16.26 6.76 -2.37
CA ASN A 77 14.95 7.07 -1.82
C ASN A 77 14.05 5.84 -1.76
N ILE A 78 14.04 4.99 -2.80
CA ILE A 78 13.31 3.71 -2.79
C ILE A 78 13.86 2.80 -1.67
N ALA A 79 15.17 2.69 -1.53
CA ALA A 79 15.79 1.88 -0.47
C ALA A 79 15.44 2.41 0.93
N LEU A 80 15.44 3.73 1.12
CA LEU A 80 15.01 4.39 2.37
C LEU A 80 13.56 4.07 2.72
N VAL A 81 12.65 4.16 1.74
CA VAL A 81 11.23 3.88 1.96
C VAL A 81 10.99 2.40 2.26
N ARG A 82 11.66 1.49 1.55
CA ARG A 82 11.59 0.04 1.84
C ARG A 82 12.02 -0.27 3.27
N ASP A 83 13.13 0.30 3.73
CA ASP A 83 13.62 0.12 5.10
C ASP A 83 12.61 0.66 6.14
N PHE A 84 12.02 1.84 5.88
CA PHE A 84 10.96 2.39 6.71
C PHE A 84 9.72 1.49 6.76
N VAL A 85 9.24 1.02 5.60
CA VAL A 85 8.06 0.16 5.47
C VAL A 85 8.27 -1.17 6.20
N GLU A 86 9.42 -1.82 6.00
CA GLU A 86 9.78 -3.07 6.67
C GLU A 86 9.71 -2.91 8.20
N LYS A 87 10.43 -1.90 8.73
CA LYS A 87 10.59 -1.70 10.18
C LYS A 87 9.32 -1.24 10.89
N HIS A 88 8.48 -0.45 10.22
CA HIS A 88 7.39 0.25 10.90
C HIS A 88 5.99 -0.20 10.52
N ILE A 89 5.84 -0.86 9.36
CA ILE A 89 4.56 -1.33 8.84
C ILE A 89 4.54 -2.86 8.84
N LEU A 90 5.41 -3.50 8.07
CA LEU A 90 5.38 -4.96 7.87
C LEU A 90 5.74 -5.71 9.15
N ALA A 91 6.71 -5.23 9.93
CA ALA A 91 7.06 -5.80 11.24
C ALA A 91 5.89 -5.78 12.26
N LYS A 92 4.82 -5.04 11.99
CA LYS A 92 3.59 -5.03 12.82
C LYS A 92 2.48 -5.91 12.22
N GLY A 93 2.78 -6.73 11.22
CA GLY A 93 1.80 -7.57 10.53
C GLY A 93 0.82 -6.79 9.64
N MET A 94 1.12 -5.51 9.35
CA MET A 94 0.28 -4.66 8.50
C MET A 94 0.72 -4.73 7.05
N VAL A 95 -0.20 -4.42 6.13
CA VAL A 95 0.10 -4.31 4.70
C VAL A 95 0.55 -2.89 4.37
N ALA A 96 1.47 -2.76 3.43
CA ALA A 96 1.92 -1.48 2.88
C ALA A 96 1.69 -1.45 1.37
N ASP A 97 1.01 -0.42 0.90
CA ASP A 97 0.79 -0.13 -0.52
C ASP A 97 1.27 1.29 -0.76
N TRP A 98 2.35 1.46 -1.52
CA TRP A 98 2.98 2.77 -1.68
C TRP A 98 3.45 3.06 -3.08
N VAL A 99 3.40 4.34 -3.42
CA VAL A 99 3.85 4.90 -4.69
C VAL A 99 4.77 6.07 -4.45
N TYR A 100 5.78 6.22 -5.30
CA TYR A 100 6.72 7.34 -5.29
C TYR A 100 6.44 8.28 -6.46
N HIS A 101 6.17 9.54 -6.14
CA HIS A 101 6.11 10.65 -7.09
C HIS A 101 7.36 11.53 -7.02
N ASP A 102 7.99 11.79 -8.16
CA ASP A 102 9.07 12.78 -8.29
C ASP A 102 8.53 14.08 -8.90
N ASN A 103 7.85 14.86 -8.06
CA ASN A 103 7.42 16.20 -8.44
C ASN A 103 8.58 17.19 -8.26
N PRO A 104 8.78 18.15 -9.17
CA PRO A 104 9.89 19.10 -9.09
C PRO A 104 9.98 19.81 -7.73
N GLY A 105 11.07 19.57 -7.01
CA GLY A 105 11.33 20.14 -5.69
C GLY A 105 10.52 19.53 -4.53
N ASN A 106 9.73 18.48 -4.78
CA ASN A 106 8.95 17.78 -3.76
C ASN A 106 8.77 16.29 -4.12
N PRO A 107 9.85 15.49 -4.11
CA PRO A 107 9.71 14.04 -4.18
C PRO A 107 8.97 13.56 -2.92
N HIS A 108 7.94 12.73 -3.08
CA HIS A 108 7.15 12.23 -1.97
C HIS A 108 6.55 10.87 -2.28
N ILE A 109 6.23 10.11 -1.24
CA ILE A 109 5.42 8.90 -1.37
C ILE A 109 4.00 9.14 -0.88
N HIS A 110 3.05 8.43 -1.48
CA HIS A 110 1.81 8.08 -0.83
C HIS A 110 1.94 6.65 -0.31
N LEU A 111 1.61 6.42 0.96
CA LEU A 111 1.67 5.12 1.62
C LEU A 111 0.31 4.85 2.27
N MET A 112 -0.42 3.90 1.71
CA MET A 112 -1.61 3.33 2.31
C MET A 112 -1.24 2.09 3.13
N THR A 113 -1.77 2.00 4.34
CA THR A 113 -1.57 0.83 5.21
C THR A 113 -2.88 0.33 5.76
N THR A 114 -2.94 -0.96 6.08
CA THR A 114 -4.01 -1.44 6.97
C THR A 114 -3.90 -0.75 8.33
N LEU A 115 -5.02 -0.67 9.05
CA LEU A 115 -5.07 -0.10 10.40
C LEU A 115 -4.64 -1.08 11.48
N ARG A 116 -4.70 -2.37 11.16
CA ARG A 116 -4.49 -3.50 12.06
C ARG A 116 -3.71 -4.61 11.34
N PRO A 117 -3.08 -5.53 12.10
CA PRO A 117 -2.45 -6.71 11.51
C PRO A 117 -3.46 -7.58 10.76
N LEU A 118 -2.98 -8.30 9.74
CA LEU A 118 -3.76 -9.35 9.08
C LEU A 118 -4.00 -10.54 10.03
N THR A 119 -5.13 -11.21 9.87
CA THR A 119 -5.47 -12.44 10.60
C THR A 119 -5.86 -13.54 9.60
N GLU A 120 -5.86 -14.80 10.05
CA GLU A 120 -6.31 -15.93 9.22
C GLU A 120 -7.77 -15.76 8.75
N GLU A 121 -8.58 -15.00 9.49
CA GLU A 121 -10.00 -14.77 9.22
C GLU A 121 -10.28 -13.46 8.45
N GLY A 122 -9.31 -12.55 8.33
CA GLY A 122 -9.47 -11.29 7.61
C GLY A 122 -8.62 -10.15 8.17
N PHE A 123 -9.28 -9.04 8.52
CA PHE A 123 -8.63 -7.78 8.89
C PHE A 123 -8.90 -7.44 10.37
N GLY A 124 -7.86 -7.46 11.20
CA GLY A 124 -8.00 -7.24 12.63
C GLY A 124 -8.81 -8.33 13.34
N SER A 125 -8.90 -8.20 14.66
CA SER A 125 -9.79 -8.95 15.56
C SER A 125 -10.84 -8.03 16.14
#